data_AF-A0A382AEU1-F1
#
_entry.id   AF-A0A382AEU1-F1
#
_cell.length_a   1.000
_cell.length_b   1.000
_cell.length_c   1.000
_cell.angle_alpha   90.00
_cell.angle_beta   90.00
_cell.angle_gamma   90.00
#
_symmetry.space_group_name_H-M   'P 1'
#
loop_
_entity.id
_entity.type
_entity.pdbx_description
1 polymer ?
#
loop_
_entity_poly.entity_id
_entity_poly.type
_entity_poly.pdbx_seq_one_letter_code
_entity_poly.pdbx_strand_id
1 'polypeptide(L)' 'MTNLGLSVDELLNTTRAVRKRLDFDRPVPDEVLRECVEYATQAPTGSNVQGWHFMLVTERDKIEKI' A
#
# COMPACT_ATOMS: atom_id res chain seq x y z
N MET A 1 -4.66 -13.84 -3.27
CA MET A 1 -3.70 -13.42 -2.23
C MET A 1 -3.81 -14.33 -1.02
N THR A 2 -2.73 -14.58 -0.28
CA THR A 2 -2.76 -15.47 0.91
C THR A 2 -3.39 -14.74 2.09
N ASN A 3 -4.53 -15.22 2.59
CA ASN A 3 -5.11 -14.73 3.84
C ASN A 3 -4.25 -15.25 5.01
N LEU A 4 -3.74 -14.34 5.84
CA LEU A 4 -2.88 -14.67 6.98
C LEU A 4 -3.66 -15.07 8.24
N GLY A 5 -4.99 -14.99 8.23
CA GLY A 5 -5.85 -15.36 9.36
C GLY A 5 -5.72 -14.45 10.59
N LEU A 6 -5.19 -13.24 10.41
CA LEU A 6 -4.97 -12.27 11.50
C LEU A 6 -6.28 -11.62 11.92
N SER A 7 -6.48 -11.45 13.22
CA SER A 7 -7.49 -10.54 13.76
C SER A 7 -7.13 -9.08 13.48
N VAL A 8 -8.11 -8.17 13.63
CA VAL A 8 -7.88 -6.72 13.49
C VAL A 8 -6.84 -6.22 14.50
N ASP A 9 -6.91 -6.70 15.74
CA ASP A 9 -5.94 -6.33 16.79
C ASP A 9 -4.53 -6.80 16.45
N GLU A 10 -4.36 -8.03 15.94
CA GLU A 10 -3.06 -8.53 15.52
C GLU A 10 -2.52 -7.74 14.33
N LEU A 11 -3.35 -7.48 13.32
CA LEU A 11 -2.97 -6.70 12.14
C LEU A 11 -2.43 -5.32 12.53
N LEU A 12 -3.16 -4.60 13.38
CA LEU A 12 -2.80 -3.24 13.79
C LEU A 12 -1.57 -3.20 14.72
N ASN A 13 -1.41 -4.19 15.60
CA ASN A 13 -0.29 -4.20 16.56
C ASN A 13 0.99 -4.83 16.01
N THR A 14 0.93 -5.58 14.91
CA THR A 14 2.10 -6.26 14.32
C THR A 14 2.62 -5.61 13.04
N THR A 15 1.83 -4.77 12.36
CA THR A 15 2.32 -4.00 11.21
C THR A 15 3.48 -3.08 11.65
N ARG A 16 4.60 -3.13 10.93
CA ARG A 16 5.81 -2.33 11.21
C ARG A 16 6.18 -1.52 9.98
N ALA A 17 6.74 -0.33 10.19
CA ALA A 17 7.35 0.43 9.11
C ALA A 17 8.68 -0.24 8.68
N VAL A 18 8.66 -0.91 7.52
CA VAL A 18 9.82 -1.59 6.95
C VAL A 18 10.68 -0.59 6.17
N ARG A 19 11.94 -0.40 6.57
CA ARG A 19 12.88 0.58 5.97
C ARG A 19 14.20 -0.01 5.48
N LYS A 20 14.48 -1.27 5.83
CA LYS A 20 15.70 -2.00 5.46
C LYS A 20 15.30 -3.41 5.03
N ARG A 21 16.11 -4.04 4.17
CA ARG A 21 15.96 -5.44 3.72
C ARG A 21 14.72 -5.69 2.85
N LEU A 22 14.34 -4.72 2.03
CA LEU A 22 13.38 -4.94 0.95
C LEU A 22 14.08 -5.66 -0.20
N ASP A 23 13.37 -6.59 -0.84
CA ASP A 23 13.77 -7.15 -2.12
C ASP A 23 13.36 -6.14 -3.21
N PHE A 24 14.37 -5.58 -3.86
CA PHE A 24 14.21 -4.51 -4.84
C PHE A 24 14.09 -5.03 -6.28
N ASP A 25 14.43 -6.29 -6.51
CA ASP A 25 14.38 -6.95 -7.81
C ASP A 25 13.02 -7.61 -8.05
N ARG A 26 12.27 -7.89 -6.97
CA ARG A 26 10.92 -8.41 -7.04
C ARG A 26 9.89 -7.29 -7.29
N PRO A 27 9.20 -7.27 -8.44
CA PRO A 27 8.11 -6.33 -8.67
C PRO A 27 6.88 -6.69 -7.82
N VAL A 28 6.14 -5.66 -7.41
CA VAL A 28 4.82 -5.84 -6.80
C VAL A 28 3.78 -5.97 -7.93
N PRO A 29 2.93 -7.02 -7.93
CA PRO A 29 1.87 -7.16 -8.91
C PRO A 29 0.93 -5.96 -8.91
N ASP A 30 0.53 -5.53 -10.10
CA ASP A 30 -0.34 -4.37 -10.32
C ASP A 30 -1.72 -4.51 -9.65
N GLU A 31 -2.26 -5.74 -9.59
CA GLU A 31 -3.50 -6.04 -8.86
C GLU A 31 -3.39 -5.75 -7.36
N VAL A 32 -2.24 -6.04 -6.74
CA VAL A 32 -2.00 -5.79 -5.30
C VAL A 32 -1.99 -4.29 -5.03
N LEU A 33 -1.34 -3.51 -5.92
CA LEU A 33 -1.28 -2.06 -5.79
C LEU A 33 -2.67 -1.43 -5.88
N ARG A 34 -3.51 -1.89 -6.82
CA ARG A 34 -4.88 -1.40 -6.98
C ARG A 34 -5.76 -1.73 -5.78
N GLU A 35 -5.69 -2.96 -5.28
CA GLU A 35 -6.44 -3.36 -4.09
C GLU A 35 -6.03 -2.52 -2.87
N CYS A 36 -4.75 -2.21 -2.71
CA CYS A 36 -4.29 -1.31 -1.64
C CYS A 36 -4.92 0.09 -1.75
N VAL A 37 -5.04 0.63 -2.97
CA VAL A 37 -5.71 1.92 -3.20
C VAL A 37 -7.21 1.81 -2.91
N GLU A 38 -7.87 0.73 -3.32
CA GLU A 38 -9.29 0.47 -3.02
C GLU A 38 -9.58 0.42 -1.52
N TYR A 39 -8.69 -0.17 -0.73
CA TYR A 39 -8.81 -0.13 0.74
C TYR A 39 -8.54 1.26 1.31
N ALA A 40 -7.58 2.01 0.75
CA ALA A 40 -7.28 3.36 1.20
C ALA A 40 -8.46 4.34 0.97
N THR A 41 -9.23 4.17 -0.12
CA THR A 41 -10.38 5.04 -0.43
C THR A 41 -11.57 4.83 0.50
N GLN A 42 -11.57 3.77 1.33
CA GLN A 42 -12.59 3.57 2.37
C GLN A 42 -12.48 4.58 3.53
N ALA A 43 -11.38 5.36 3.61
CA ALA A 43 -11.23 6.38 4.62
C ALA A 43 -12.35 7.45 4.53
N PRO A 44 -12.90 7.94 5.64
CA PRO A 44 -13.86 9.04 5.58
C PRO A 44 -13.18 10.35 5.17
N THR A 45 -13.89 11.21 4.43
CA THR A 45 -13.47 12.60 4.14
C THR A 45 -14.55 13.60 4.48
N GLY A 46 -14.14 14.80 4.88
CA GLY A 46 -15.06 15.91 5.12
C GLY A 46 -15.93 16.15 3.89
N SER A 47 -17.25 16.16 4.07
CA SER A 47 -18.23 16.29 2.99
C SER A 47 -18.07 15.28 1.83
N ASN A 48 -17.41 14.14 2.08
CA ASN A 48 -17.10 13.14 1.05
C ASN A 48 -16.34 13.70 -0.17
N VAL A 49 -15.48 14.71 0.02
CA VAL A 49 -14.77 15.36 -1.09
C VAL A 49 -13.72 14.46 -1.76
N GLN A 50 -13.22 13.43 -1.08
CA GLN A 50 -12.26 12.46 -1.62
C GLN A 50 -11.05 13.12 -2.33
N GLY A 51 -10.52 14.20 -1.75
CA GLY A 51 -9.49 15.05 -2.39
C GLY A 51 -8.09 14.41 -2.55
N TRP A 52 -7.93 13.12 -2.28
CA TRP A 52 -6.67 12.40 -2.47
C TRP A 52 -6.43 12.09 -3.95
N HIS A 53 -5.15 12.02 -4.30
CA HIS A 53 -4.69 11.47 -5.58
C HIS A 53 -3.60 10.46 -5.27
N PHE A 54 -3.68 9.29 -5.91
CA PHE A 54 -2.68 8.24 -5.76
C PHE A 54 -1.85 8.16 -7.05
N MET A 55 -0.53 8.23 -6.91
CA MET A 55 0.42 8.00 -8.00
C MET A 55 1.18 6.71 -7.72
N LEU A 56 0.95 5.68 -8.54
CA LEU A 56 1.69 4.43 -8.48
C LEU A 56 2.94 4.56 -9.35
N VAL A 57 4.11 4.70 -8.74
CA VAL A 57 5.40 4.74 -9.44
C VAL A 57 6.03 3.35 -9.34
N THR A 58 6.11 2.64 -10.47
CA THR A 58 6.61 1.26 -10.51
C THR A 58 7.92 1.14 -11.30
N GLU A 59 8.26 2.15 -12.10
CA GLU A 59 9.49 2.20 -12.88
C GLU A 59 10.68 2.53 -11.97
N ARG A 60 11.67 1.63 -11.95
CA ARG A 60 12.82 1.70 -11.02
C ARG A 60 13.65 2.97 -11.22
N ASP A 61 13.83 3.40 -12.47
CA ASP A 61 14.59 4.60 -12.83
C ASP A 61 13.92 5.90 -12.36
N LYS A 62 12.61 5.89 -12.17
CA LYS A 62 11.87 7.01 -11.54
C LYS A 62 11.98 6.95 -10.03
N ILE A 63 11.86 5.76 -9.43
CA ILE A 63 11.95 5.56 -7.97
C ILE A 63 13.32 6.01 -7.45
N GLU A 64 14.42 5.71 -8.14
CA GLU A 64 15.78 6.10 -7.74
C GLU A 64 16.01 7.62 -7.70
N LYS A 65 15.14 8.41 -8.34
CA LYS A 65 15.25 9.87 -8.44
C LYS A 65 14.40 10.60 -7.40
N ILE A 66 13.59 9.88 -6.62
CA ILE A 66 12.73 10.41 -5.54
C ILE A 66 13.48 10.31 -4.22
#